data_AF-X1S5V2-F1
#
_entry.id   AF-X1S5V2-F1
#
_cell.length_a   1.000
_cell.length_b   1.000
_cell.length_c   1.000
_cell.angle_alpha   90.00
_cell.angle_beta   90.00
_cell.angle_gamma   90.00
#
_symmetry.space_group_name_H-M   'P 1'
#
loop_
_entity.id
_entity.type
_entity.pdbx_description
1 polymer ?
#
loop_
_entity_poly.entity_id
_entity_poly.type
_entity_poly.pdbx_seq_one_letter_code
_entity_poly.pdbx_strand_id
1 'polypeptide(L)'
;MKKLRDIEGKKFKIINKSIFDLNEKLDYDIVLALNIFHHFLREKGLYQKLIKFLGSLKLKTMYFQPHDPSEKIMRNAFVNYDNEQFVRFIIKHSCLNKFELITKQSDGRNRPIYKI
;
A
#
# COMPACT_ATOMS: atom_id res chain seq x y z
N MET A 1 -9.95 14.75 -13.47
CA MET A 1 -10.52 14.26 -12.19
C MET A 1 -11.74 15.04 -11.70
N LYS A 2 -11.76 16.40 -11.63
CA LYS A 2 -12.99 17.15 -11.26
C LYS A 2 -14.23 16.74 -12.07
N LYS A 3 -14.09 16.56 -13.40
CA LYS A 3 -15.18 16.11 -14.28
C LYS A 3 -15.77 14.72 -13.93
N LEU A 4 -14.98 13.78 -13.41
CA LEU A 4 -15.47 12.44 -13.00
C LEU A 4 -16.31 12.49 -11.73
N ARG A 5 -15.96 13.39 -10.80
CA ARG A 5 -16.68 13.62 -9.54
C ARG A 5 -18.15 13.99 -9.77
N ASP A 6 -18.33 14.95 -10.67
CA ASP A 6 -19.60 15.63 -10.87
C ASP A 6 -20.59 14.73 -11.64
N ILE A 7 -20.09 13.72 -12.37
CA ILE A 7 -20.90 12.76 -13.14
C ILE A 7 -21.46 11.63 -12.25
N GLU A 8 -20.71 11.15 -11.26
CA GLU A 8 -21.14 9.98 -10.45
C GLU A 8 -21.74 10.34 -9.08
N GLY A 9 -21.87 11.62 -8.74
CA GLY A 9 -22.38 12.06 -7.43
C GLY A 9 -21.49 11.64 -6.25
N LYS A 10 -20.24 11.23 -6.51
CA LYS A 10 -19.29 10.79 -5.48
C LYS A 10 -18.61 11.99 -4.83
N LYS A 11 -18.43 11.96 -3.51
CA LYS A 11 -17.63 12.94 -2.77
C LYS A 11 -16.21 12.38 -2.59
N PHE A 12 -15.21 13.01 -3.19
CA PHE A 12 -13.81 12.66 -2.96
C PHE A 12 -12.94 13.88 -2.67
N LYS A 13 -11.88 13.65 -1.90
CA LYS A 13 -10.78 14.60 -1.66
C LYS A 13 -9.53 14.05 -2.34
N ILE A 14 -8.87 14.86 -3.15
CA ILE A 14 -7.54 14.54 -3.69
C ILE A 14 -6.53 15.32 -2.87
N ILE A 15 -5.54 14.62 -2.34
CA ILE A 15 -4.43 15.22 -1.60
C ILE A 15 -3.18 15.02 -2.44
N ASN A 16 -2.66 16.10 -3.01
CA ASN A 16 -1.43 16.06 -3.80
C ASN A 16 -0.20 16.30 -2.90
N LYS A 17 0.05 15.36 -1.98
CA LYS A 17 1.18 15.37 -1.05
C LYS A 17 1.69 13.93 -0.85
N SER A 18 2.88 13.79 -0.28
CA SER A 18 3.34 12.48 0.20
C SER A 18 2.38 11.94 1.25
N ILE A 19 2.20 10.61 1.27
CA ILE A 19 1.46 9.93 2.33
C ILE A 19 2.12 10.11 3.71
N PHE A 20 3.41 10.44 3.74
CA PHE A 20 4.16 10.71 4.97
C PHE A 20 3.92 12.12 5.54
N ASP A 21 3.33 13.02 4.75
CA ASP A 21 3.07 14.42 5.14
C ASP A 21 1.58 14.67 5.47
N LEU A 22 0.82 13.59 5.68
CA LEU A 22 -0.57 13.66 6.09
C LEU A 22 -0.65 13.92 7.59
N ASN A 23 -1.03 15.14 7.97
CA ASN A 23 -1.15 15.57 9.37
C ASN A 23 -2.53 15.29 9.99
N GLU A 24 -3.45 14.74 9.20
CA GLU A 24 -4.81 14.42 9.64
C GLU A 24 -4.84 13.04 10.30
N LYS A 25 -5.80 12.80 11.21
CA LYS A 25 -6.01 11.46 11.77
C LYS A 25 -6.38 10.50 10.64
N LEU A 26 -5.52 9.52 10.37
CA LEU A 26 -5.71 8.51 9.34
C LEU A 26 -6.56 7.37 9.89
N ASP A 27 -7.88 7.48 9.76
CA ASP A 27 -8.87 6.53 10.26
C ASP A 27 -9.85 6.18 9.14
N TYR A 28 -9.77 4.94 8.62
CA TYR A 28 -10.50 4.51 7.43
C TYR A 28 -11.06 3.10 7.59
N ASP A 29 -12.30 2.86 7.17
CA ASP A 29 -12.81 1.48 7.11
C ASP A 29 -12.02 0.63 6.11
N ILE A 30 -11.67 1.22 4.95
CA ILE A 30 -11.00 0.53 3.85
C ILE A 30 -9.86 1.39 3.30
N VAL A 31 -8.70 0.77 3.10
CA VAL A 31 -7.55 1.37 2.39
C VAL A 31 -7.21 0.54 1.16
N LEU A 32 -7.05 1.20 0.01
CA LEU A 32 -6.55 0.59 -1.22
C LEU A 32 -5.10 1.01 -1.44
N ALA A 33 -4.15 0.08 -1.28
CA ALA A 33 -2.73 0.30 -1.47
C ALA A 33 -2.23 -0.51 -2.67
N LEU A 34 -2.45 0.03 -3.86
CA LEU A 34 -2.21 -0.68 -5.11
C LEU A 34 -0.86 -0.27 -5.72
N ASN A 35 0.08 -1.20 -5.84
CA ASN A 35 1.37 -1.00 -6.49
C ASN A 35 2.13 0.25 -6.02
N ILE A 36 2.07 0.58 -4.72
CA ILE A 36 2.61 1.84 -4.21
C ILE A 36 3.73 1.67 -3.17
N PHE A 37 3.60 0.74 -2.22
CA PHE A 37 4.53 0.69 -1.09
C PHE A 37 5.95 0.23 -1.45
N HIS A 38 6.13 -0.50 -2.55
CA HIS A 38 7.43 -0.97 -3.01
C HIS A 38 8.41 0.16 -3.31
N HIS A 39 7.90 1.34 -3.73
CA HIS A 39 8.72 2.53 -3.94
C HIS A 39 9.46 2.96 -2.66
N PHE A 40 8.89 2.68 -1.49
CA PHE A 40 9.48 3.06 -0.19
C PHE A 40 10.47 2.01 0.35
N LEU A 41 10.56 0.82 -0.26
CA LEU A 41 11.52 -0.22 0.15
C LEU A 41 12.93 0.01 -0.41
N ARG A 42 13.09 0.95 -1.34
CA ARG A 42 14.35 1.17 -2.06
C ARG A 42 15.42 1.82 -1.21
N GLU A 43 15.02 2.65 -0.25
CA GLU A 43 15.94 3.43 0.58
C GLU A 43 15.59 3.27 2.06
N LYS A 44 16.62 3.13 2.92
CA LYS A 44 16.44 2.93 4.37
C LYS A 44 15.60 4.01 5.03
N GLY A 45 15.77 5.27 4.61
CA GLY A 45 15.00 6.40 5.15
C GLY A 45 13.50 6.32 4.80
N LEU A 46 13.17 5.97 3.56
CA LEU A 46 11.78 5.76 3.13
C LEU A 46 11.17 4.53 3.79
N TYR A 47 11.95 3.46 3.96
CA TYR A 47 11.53 2.25 4.65
C TYR A 47 11.11 2.53 6.10
N GLN A 48 11.91 3.32 6.82
CA GLN A 48 11.56 3.75 8.18
C GLN A 48 10.32 4.65 8.23
N LYS A 49 10.13 5.53 7.25
CA LYS A 49 8.91 6.34 7.14
C LYS A 49 7.68 5.47 6.87
N LEU A 50 7.80 4.43 6.05
CA LEU A 50 6.72 3.47 5.81
C LEU A 50 6.32 2.73 7.09
N ILE A 51 7.28 2.27 7.89
CA ILE A 51 6.98 1.64 9.20
C ILE A 51 6.17 2.59 10.09
N LYS A 52 6.61 3.86 10.20
CA LYS A 52 5.91 4.86 11.02
C LYS A 52 4.49 5.14 10.51
N PHE A 53 4.33 5.24 9.19
CA PHE A 53 3.04 5.45 8.55
C PHE A 53 2.08 4.27 8.78
N LEU A 54 2.54 3.04 8.60
CA LEU A 54 1.72 1.85 8.86
C LEU A 54 1.27 1.78 10.33
N GLY A 55 2.15 2.16 11.27
CA GLY A 55 1.84 2.16 12.69
C GLY A 55 0.87 3.26 13.12
N SER A 56 0.75 4.36 12.36
CA SER A 56 -0.20 5.45 12.64
C SER A 56 -1.55 5.27 11.96
N LEU A 57 -1.63 4.44 10.92
CA LEU A 57 -2.83 4.18 10.15
C LEU A 57 -3.82 3.31 10.95
N LYS A 58 -4.99 3.86 11.25
CA LYS A 58 -6.12 3.10 11.81
C LYS A 58 -7.03 2.65 10.69
N LEU A 59 -7.24 1.34 10.60
CA LEU A 59 -8.07 0.77 9.55
C LEU A 59 -8.67 -0.58 9.92
N LYS A 60 -9.77 -0.95 9.25
CA LYS A 60 -10.39 -2.28 9.40
C LYS A 60 -9.94 -3.27 8.34
N THR A 61 -9.66 -2.81 7.12
CA THR A 61 -9.23 -3.67 6.01
C THR A 61 -8.34 -2.91 5.04
N MET A 62 -7.28 -3.56 4.56
CA MET A 62 -6.47 -3.08 3.45
C MET A 62 -6.57 -4.04 2.27
N TYR A 63 -6.83 -3.52 1.08
CA TYR A 63 -6.55 -4.24 -0.15
C TYR A 63 -5.18 -3.82 -0.67
N PHE A 64 -4.26 -4.77 -0.70
CA PHE A 64 -2.86 -4.54 -0.99
C PHE A 64 -2.42 -5.33 -2.22
N GLN A 65 -1.78 -4.62 -3.16
CA GLN A 65 -1.16 -5.21 -4.35
C GLN A 65 0.35 -4.90 -4.30
N PRO A 66 1.22 -5.88 -4.03
CA PRO A 66 2.66 -5.69 -4.10
C PRO A 66 3.15 -5.55 -5.54
N HIS A 67 4.41 -5.15 -5.69
CA HIS A 67 5.13 -5.23 -6.96
C HIS A 67 5.50 -6.68 -7.30
N ASP A 68 6.03 -6.90 -8.50
CA ASP A 68 6.69 -8.16 -8.81
C ASP A 68 8.17 -8.05 -8.37
N PRO A 69 8.66 -8.90 -7.45
CA PRO A 69 10.01 -8.80 -6.88
C PRO A 69 11.13 -9.01 -7.91
N SER A 70 10.81 -9.57 -9.08
CA SER A 70 11.76 -9.72 -10.20
C SER A 70 11.93 -8.45 -11.05
N GLU A 71 11.12 -7.42 -10.82
CA GLU A 71 11.18 -6.19 -11.60
C GLU A 71 12.52 -5.46 -11.41
N LYS A 72 13.10 -4.99 -12.53
CA LYS A 72 14.40 -4.30 -12.54
C LYS A 72 14.48 -3.12 -11.56
N ILE A 73 13.35 -2.46 -11.28
CA ILE A 73 13.28 -1.32 -10.34
C ILE A 73 13.64 -1.71 -8.90
N MET A 74 13.52 -2.99 -8.55
CA MET A 74 13.87 -3.53 -7.24
C MET A 74 15.34 -3.95 -7.13
N ARG A 75 16.08 -3.93 -8.24
CA ARG A 75 17.51 -4.21 -8.22
C ARG A 75 18.21 -3.14 -7.35
N ASN A 76 18.86 -3.57 -6.28
CA ASN A 76 19.48 -2.73 -5.25
C ASN A 76 18.51 -2.01 -4.28
N ALA A 77 17.27 -2.47 -4.15
CA ALA A 77 16.40 -1.98 -3.09
C ALA A 77 16.99 -2.33 -1.71
N PHE A 78 16.83 -1.43 -0.72
CA PHE A 78 17.25 -1.68 0.66
C PHE A 78 16.67 -2.99 1.22
N VAL A 79 15.40 -3.28 0.89
CA VAL A 79 14.80 -4.60 1.09
C VAL A 79 13.97 -4.98 -0.13
N ASN A 80 14.06 -6.23 -0.59
CA ASN A 80 13.21 -6.77 -1.65
C ASN A 80 12.45 -8.00 -1.13
N TYR A 81 11.26 -7.77 -0.59
CA TYR A 81 10.39 -8.85 -0.12
C TYR A 81 9.77 -9.61 -1.29
N ASP A 82 9.56 -10.92 -1.11
CA ASP A 82 8.53 -11.59 -1.88
C ASP A 82 7.12 -11.11 -1.47
N ASN A 83 6.11 -11.51 -2.24
CA ASN A 83 4.74 -11.02 -2.05
C ASN A 83 4.18 -11.32 -0.66
N GLU A 84 4.43 -12.51 -0.11
CA GLU A 84 3.91 -12.90 1.20
C GLU A 84 4.71 -12.24 2.34
N GLN A 85 6.04 -12.18 2.21
CA GLN A 85 6.90 -11.46 3.13
C GLN A 85 6.48 -9.99 3.24
N PHE A 86 6.08 -9.36 2.13
CA PHE A 86 5.63 -7.98 2.14
C PHE A 86 4.30 -7.82 2.90
N VAL A 87 3.36 -8.75 2.72
CA VAL A 87 2.11 -8.77 3.50
C VAL A 87 2.40 -8.95 5.00
N ARG A 88 3.30 -9.86 5.35
CA ARG A 88 3.71 -10.08 6.75
C ARG A 88 4.40 -8.86 7.34
N PHE A 89 5.19 -8.13 6.56
CA PHE A 89 5.76 -6.85 6.95
C PHE A 89 4.66 -5.81 7.27
N ILE A 90 3.61 -5.71 6.44
CA ILE A 90 2.48 -4.80 6.69
C ILE A 90 1.77 -5.16 7.99
N ILE A 91 1.45 -6.44 8.20
CA ILE A 91 0.81 -6.93 9.44
C ILE A 91 1.67 -6.60 10.67
N LYS A 92 2.98 -6.87 10.59
CA LYS A 92 3.91 -6.62 11.69
C LYS A 92 3.96 -5.16 12.14
N HIS A 93 3.68 -4.23 11.23
CA HIS A 93 3.83 -2.79 11.46
C HIS A 93 2.51 -2.00 11.40
N SER A 94 1.36 -2.67 11.41
CA SER A 94 0.04 -2.02 11.40
C SER A 94 -0.88 -2.59 12.48
N CYS A 95 -2.13 -2.14 12.54
CA CYS A 95 -3.15 -2.70 13.44
C CYS A 95 -3.83 -3.98 12.89
N LEU A 96 -3.44 -4.45 11.71
CA LEU A 96 -4.00 -5.65 11.07
C LEU A 96 -3.31 -6.91 11.60
N ASN A 97 -3.97 -8.07 11.51
CA ASN A 97 -3.47 -9.31 12.12
C ASN A 97 -3.67 -10.59 11.29
N LYS A 98 -4.32 -10.50 10.13
CA LYS A 98 -4.56 -11.64 9.23
C LYS A 98 -4.48 -11.16 7.78
N PHE A 99 -4.42 -12.11 6.85
CA PHE A 99 -4.57 -11.80 5.44
C PHE A 99 -5.16 -12.98 4.68
N GLU A 100 -5.72 -12.67 3.52
CA GLU A 100 -6.30 -13.59 2.56
C GLU A 100 -5.82 -13.19 1.16
N LEU A 101 -5.39 -14.18 0.37
CA LEU A 101 -5.06 -13.98 -1.04
C LEU A 101 -6.36 -13.96 -1.86
N ILE A 102 -6.66 -12.86 -2.53
CA ILE A 102 -7.86 -12.70 -3.36
C ILE A 102 -7.61 -13.21 -4.77
N THR A 103 -6.47 -12.83 -5.35
CA THR A 103 -6.05 -13.30 -6.68
C THR A 103 -4.53 -13.42 -6.74
N LYS A 104 -4.04 -14.42 -7.49
CA LYS A 104 -2.61 -14.64 -7.75
C LYS A 104 -2.05 -13.70 -8.81
N GLN A 105 -2.89 -13.22 -9.71
CA GLN A 105 -2.52 -12.37 -10.83
C GLN A 105 -3.55 -11.27 -11.01
N SER A 106 -3.06 -10.08 -11.32
CA SER A 106 -3.88 -8.91 -11.65
C SER A 106 -3.17 -8.10 -12.73
N ASP A 107 -3.96 -7.43 -13.57
CA ASP A 107 -3.46 -6.59 -14.66
C ASP A 107 -2.51 -7.32 -15.64
N GLY A 108 -2.70 -8.63 -15.82
CA GLY A 108 -1.85 -9.49 -16.66
C GLY A 108 -0.43 -9.70 -16.13
N ARG A 109 -0.17 -9.36 -14.85
CA ARG A 109 1.14 -9.49 -14.20
C ARG A 109 1.08 -10.42 -12.99
N ASN A 110 2.25 -10.89 -12.54
CA ASN A 110 2.44 -11.68 -11.31
C ASN A 110 2.35 -10.82 -10.04
N ARG A 111 1.34 -9.96 -9.99
CA ARG A 111 1.04 -9.08 -8.87
C ARG A 111 -0.25 -9.58 -8.22
N PRO A 112 -0.17 -10.32 -7.12
CA PRO A 112 -1.36 -10.77 -6.41
C PRO A 112 -2.10 -9.59 -5.77
N ILE A 113 -3.34 -9.81 -5.37
CA ILE A 113 -4.07 -8.88 -4.49
C ILE A 113 -4.39 -9.62 -3.21
N TYR A 114 -4.09 -8.99 -2.08
CA TYR A 114 -4.39 -9.48 -0.75
C TYR A 114 -5.44 -8.59 -0.09
N LYS A 115 -6.31 -9.23 0.69
CA LYS A 115 -7.11 -8.57 1.72
C LYS A 115 -6.40 -8.79 3.05
N ILE A 116 -5.95 -7.72 3.68
CA ILE A 116 -5.26 -7.72 4.98
C ILE A 116 -6.20 -7.14 6.02
#